data_AF-A0A2T3NIA6-F1
#
_entry.id   AF-A0A2T3NIA6-F1
#
_cell.length_a   1.000
_cell.length_b   1.000
_cell.length_c   1.000
_cell.angle_alpha   90.00
_cell.angle_beta   90.00
_cell.angle_gamma   90.00
#
_symmetry.space_group_name_H-M   'P 1'
#
loop_
_entity.id
_entity.type
_entity.pdbx_description
1 polymer ?
#
loop_
_entity_poly.entity_id
_entity_poly.type
_entity_poly.pdbx_seq_one_letter_code
_entity_poly.pdbx_strand_id
1 'polypeptide(L)' 'MSKTIRLSWLNCVKCDSNEIEVTTEQGNDEWIYDGDKLTCLDCGATGELETDGGITWFEADKEPKNVQLH' A
#
# COMPACT_ATOMS: atom_id res chain seq x y z
N MET A 1 7.92 -4.48 15.20
CA MET A 1 6.93 -3.39 15.30
C MET A 1 6.91 -2.76 13.93
N SER A 2 5.83 -2.95 13.17
CA SER A 2 5.68 -2.28 11.88
C SER A 2 5.30 -0.82 12.08
N LYS A 3 5.70 0.02 11.12
CA LYS A 3 5.31 1.42 11.03
C LYS A 3 4.75 1.71 9.65
N THR A 4 4.09 2.84 9.57
CA THR A 4 3.45 3.30 8.35
C THR A 4 4.13 4.57 7.87
N ILE A 5 4.50 4.61 6.59
CA ILE A 5 5.17 5.75 5.96
C ILE A 5 4.46 6.09 4.65
N ARG A 6 4.55 7.36 4.23
CA ARG A 6 4.06 7.81 2.92
C ARG A 6 5.24 8.03 1.99
N LEU A 7 5.14 7.49 0.77
CA LEU A 7 6.20 7.57 -0.23
C LEU A 7 5.72 8.38 -1.42
N SER A 8 6.33 9.54 -1.64
CA SER A 8 5.98 10.44 -2.75
C SER A 8 6.60 10.01 -4.09
N TRP A 9 7.60 9.14 -4.07
CA TRP A 9 8.29 8.63 -5.25
C TRP A 9 7.63 7.38 -5.84
N LEU A 10 6.59 6.86 -5.19
CA LEU A 10 5.87 5.69 -5.61
C LEU A 10 4.47 6.05 -6.11
N ASN A 11 4.11 5.51 -7.27
CA ASN A 11 2.80 5.70 -7.87
C ASN A 11 2.00 4.40 -7.88
N CYS A 12 0.68 4.51 -7.67
CA CYS A 12 -0.23 3.40 -7.84
C CYS A 12 -0.35 3.08 -9.33
N VAL A 13 -0.04 1.85 -9.74
CA VAL A 13 -0.15 1.44 -11.15
C VAL A 13 -1.61 1.45 -11.67
N LYS A 14 -2.61 1.45 -10.77
CA LYS A 14 -4.03 1.44 -11.14
C LYS A 14 -4.59 2.83 -11.44
N CYS A 15 -4.18 3.85 -10.69
CA CYS A 15 -4.76 5.20 -10.80
C CYS A 15 -3.73 6.32 -10.90
N ASP A 16 -2.44 6.00 -10.97
CA ASP A 16 -1.31 6.92 -11.08
C ASP A 16 -1.11 7.89 -9.88
N SER A 17 -1.93 7.73 -8.83
CA SER A 17 -1.79 8.50 -7.59
C SER A 17 -0.46 8.24 -6.88
N ASN A 18 0.11 9.28 -6.32
CA ASN A 18 1.30 9.24 -5.45
C ASN A 18 0.95 9.20 -3.95
N GLU A 19 -0.34 9.10 -3.59
CA GLU A 19 -0.78 8.95 -2.20
C GLU A 19 -0.70 7.46 -1.81
N ILE A 20 0.53 6.96 -1.68
CA ILE A 20 0.82 5.58 -1.30
C ILE A 20 1.30 5.52 0.15
N GLU A 21 0.61 4.70 0.92
CA GLU A 21 0.95 4.35 2.28
C GLU A 21 1.60 2.98 2.32
N VAL A 22 2.80 2.88 2.91
CA VAL A 22 3.53 1.62 3.04
C VAL A 22 3.65 1.24 4.50
N THR A 23 3.24 0.02 4.81
CA THR A 23 3.46 -0.63 6.11
C THR A 23 4.72 -1.47 6.03
N THR A 24 5.75 -1.07 6.78
CA THR A 24 7.07 -1.69 6.77
C THR A 24 7.61 -1.85 8.19
N GLU A 25 8.44 -2.86 8.42
CA GLU A 25 9.17 -3.02 9.69
C GLU A 25 10.48 -2.24 9.73
N GLN A 26 11.19 -2.16 8.59
CA GLN A 26 12.55 -1.64 8.51
C GLN A 26 12.72 -0.52 7.47
N GLY A 27 11.76 -0.35 6.57
CA GLY A 27 11.79 0.67 5.51
C GLY A 27 11.68 2.09 6.05
N ASN A 28 11.92 3.05 5.17
CA ASN A 28 11.83 4.48 5.42
C ASN A 28 11.40 5.22 4.15
N ASP A 29 11.41 6.55 4.20
CA ASP A 29 11.02 7.44 3.11
C ASP A 29 11.87 7.31 1.84
N GLU A 30 13.03 6.64 1.90
CA GLU A 30 13.94 6.45 0.77
C GLU A 30 13.96 5.01 0.23
N TRP A 31 13.72 4.00 1.09
CA TRP A 31 13.74 2.59 0.71
C TRP A 31 12.72 1.73 1.47
N ILE A 32 12.23 0.70 0.77
CA ILE A 32 11.31 -0.33 1.29
C ILE A 32 11.86 -1.72 0.92
N TYR A 33 11.33 -2.74 1.59
CA TYR A 33 11.79 -4.12 1.50
C TYR A 33 10.74 -5.03 0.88
N ASP A 34 11.21 -6.15 0.34
CA ASP A 34 10.36 -7.27 -0.08
C ASP A 34 9.34 -7.63 1.01
N GLY A 35 8.09 -7.84 0.61
CA GLY A 35 7.00 -8.14 1.55
C GLY A 35 6.41 -6.92 2.27
N ASP A 36 6.92 -5.71 2.02
CA ASP A 36 6.28 -4.48 2.53
C ASP A 36 4.91 -4.29 1.87
N LYS A 37 3.91 -3.92 2.68
CA LYS A 37 2.52 -3.79 2.23
C LYS A 37 2.23 -2.37 1.80
N LEU A 38 1.64 -2.21 0.63
CA LEU A 38 1.32 -0.91 0.05
C LEU A 38 -0.19 -0.71 0.00
N THR A 39 -0.64 0.52 0.20
CA THR A 39 -2.05 0.92 0.08
C THR A 39 -2.12 2.26 -0.62
N CYS A 40 -2.83 2.33 -1.74
CA CYS A 40 -3.15 3.58 -2.40
C CYS A 40 -4.37 4.20 -1.71
N LEU A 41 -4.20 5.41 -1.18
CA LEU A 41 -5.27 6.11 -0.45
C LEU A 41 -6.35 6.69 -1.37
N ASP A 42 -6.07 6.87 -2.67
CA ASP A 42 -7.02 7.42 -3.63
C ASP A 42 -7.96 6.36 -4.22
N CYS A 43 -7.43 5.26 -4.74
CA CYS A 43 -8.25 4.20 -5.33
C CYS A 43 -8.58 3.07 -4.35
N GLY A 44 -7.89 3.02 -3.22
CA GLY A 44 -8.01 1.98 -2.20
C GLY A 44 -7.24 0.70 -2.52
N ALA A 45 -6.55 0.61 -3.66
CA ALA A 45 -5.83 -0.60 -4.03
C ALA A 45 -4.73 -0.93 -3.00
N THR A 46 -4.63 -2.19 -2.62
CA THR A 46 -3.55 -2.69 -1.75
C THR A 46 -2.55 -3.48 -2.59
N GLY A 47 -1.34 -3.65 -2.10
CA GLY A 47 -0.29 -4.38 -2.79
C GLY A 47 0.77 -4.90 -1.84
N GLU A 48 1.66 -5.72 -2.37
CA GLU A 48 2.88 -6.16 -1.70
C GLU A 48 4.07 -5.91 -2.63
N LEU A 49 5.19 -5.46 -2.07
CA LEU A 49 6.41 -5.22 -2.82
C LEU A 49 7.10 -6.57 -3.09
N GLU A 50 7.42 -6.84 -4.36
CA GLU A 50 8.16 -8.03 -4.76
C GLU A 50 9.52 -7.62 -5.35
N THR A 51 10.59 -8.20 -4.81
CA THR A 51 11.97 -7.92 -5.22
C THR A 51 12.34 -8.51 -6.58
N ASP A 52 11.46 -9.29 -7.20
CA ASP A 52 11.62 -9.78 -8.57
C ASP A 52 11.34 -8.70 -9.65
N GLY A 53 11.12 -7.45 -9.22
CA GLY A 53 11.11 -6.26 -10.06
C GLY A 53 9.73 -5.64 -10.23
N GLY A 54 8.77 -5.99 -9.39
CA GLY A 54 7.38 -5.56 -9.50
C GLY A 54 6.75 -5.10 -8.20
N ILE A 55 5.58 -4.47 -8.36
CA ILE A 55 4.64 -4.26 -7.26
C ILE A 55 3.39 -5.02 -7.64
N THR A 56 3.04 -6.01 -6.83
CA THR A 56 1.84 -6.81 -7.05
C THR A 56 0.67 -6.14 -6.33
N TRP A 57 -0.18 -5.46 -7.10
CA TRP A 57 -1.36 -4.78 -6.58
C TRP A 57 -2.58 -5.71 -6.60
N PHE A 58 -3.15 -5.92 -5.43
CA PHE A 58 -4.43 -6.58 -5.23
C PHE A 58 -5.58 -5.58 -5.38
N GLU A 59 -6.77 -6.07 -5.73
CA GLU A 59 -7.98 -5.29 -5.49
C GLU A 59 -8.26 -5.35 -4.00
N ALA A 60 -8.23 -4.20 -3.32
CA ALA A 60 -8.88 -4.15 -2.03
C ALA A 60 -10.37 -4.31 -2.31
N ASP A 61 -10.94 -5.44 -1.89
CA ASP A 61 -12.37 -5.56 -1.72
C ASP A 61 -12.81 -4.36 -0.90
N LYS A 62 -13.50 -3.41 -1.53
CA LYS A 62 -14.04 -2.24 -0.84
C LYS A 62 -15.10 -2.73 0.13
N GLU A 63 -14.70 -3.13 1.32
CA GLU A 63 -15.60 -3.20 2.47
C GLU A 63 -15.39 -1.99 3.39
N PRO A 64 -16.05 -0.86 3.09
CA PRO A 64 -16.42 0.04 4.16
C PRO A 64 -17.94 0.01 4.29
N LYS A 65 -18.49 -0.99 5.00
CA LYS A 65 -19.80 -0.83 5.66
C LYS A 65 -19.76 -1.47 7.03
N ASN A 66 -19.70 -0.59 8.05
CA ASN A 66 -20.21 -0.81 9.39
C ASN A 66 -21.22 -1.97 9.44
N VAL A 67 -20.80 -3.13 9.93
CA VAL A 67 -21.74 -4.09 10.50
C VAL A 67 -22.12 -3.54 11.86
N GLN A 68 -23.02 -2.55 11.86
CA GLN A 68 -23.79 -2.23 13.05
C GLN A 68 -24.80 -3.36 13.21
N LEU A 69 -24.45 -4.34 14.06
CA LEU A 69 -25.39 -5.33 14.57
C LEU A 69 -26.54 -4.57 15.26
N HIS A 70 -27.74 -4.67 14.69
CA HIS A 70 -28.99 -4.35 15.38
C HIS A 70 -29.88 -5.59 15.34
#